data_AF-A0A1I1XWR3-F1
#
_entry.id   AF-A0A1I1XWR3-F1
#
_cell.length_a   1.000
_cell.length_b   1.000
_cell.length_c   1.000
_cell.angle_alpha   90.00
_cell.angle_beta   90.00
_cell.angle_gamma   90.00
#
_symmetry.space_group_name_H-M   'P 1'
#
loop_
_entity.id
_entity.type
_entity.pdbx_description
1 polymer ?
#
loop_
_entity_poly.entity_id
_entity_poly.type
_entity_poly.pdbx_seq_one_letter_code
_entity_poly.pdbx_strand_id
1 'polypeptide(L)'
;MQKQIPDPSGHPQFADLNRRSFLKTGLGGAVFLGTVSVTAGLSGCATQPAGRLSAVGTRMDASYQFRFLNEDDIALFEALLPAMIGPGLPEQPQARNLAIAGTIERIDAGIHKFGPANQKELRQMFDLLNFGLTRVTVARVWSSWPNVTTAEADAFLERWRTSRIGLFNNGYIALTKISNVAFYGYRDFWHLSGYPGPPQYAVDALPQFQNA
;
A
#
# COMPACT_ATOMS: atom_id res chain seq x y z
N MET A 1 -28.16 -37.83 -62.27
CA MET A 1 -28.93 -37.69 -61.01
C MET A 1 -28.12 -38.33 -59.90
N GLN A 2 -27.28 -37.55 -59.21
CA GLN A 2 -26.65 -37.96 -57.96
C GLN A 2 -27.03 -36.94 -56.89
N LYS A 3 -27.74 -37.41 -55.88
CA LYS A 3 -28.36 -36.67 -54.78
C LYS A 3 -27.28 -36.49 -53.71
N GLN A 4 -26.78 -35.26 -53.50
CA GLN A 4 -25.85 -34.95 -52.43
C GLN A 4 -26.61 -35.03 -51.09
N ILE A 5 -26.15 -35.91 -50.21
CA ILE A 5 -26.64 -36.09 -48.83
C ILE A 5 -25.95 -35.03 -47.94
N PRO A 6 -26.66 -34.34 -47.03
CA PRO A 6 -26.05 -33.34 -46.15
C PRO A 6 -25.29 -34.02 -44.99
N ASP A 7 -24.13 -33.45 -44.66
CA ASP A 7 -23.25 -33.86 -43.56
C ASP A 7 -23.79 -33.35 -42.19
N PRO A 8 -24.00 -34.23 -41.19
CA PRO A 8 -24.54 -33.85 -39.89
C PRO A 8 -23.41 -33.70 -38.85
N SER A 9 -22.72 -32.56 -38.82
CA SER A 9 -21.86 -32.21 -37.68
C SER A 9 -21.83 -30.71 -37.44
N GLY A 10 -22.92 -30.18 -36.88
CA GLY A 10 -22.92 -28.88 -36.23
C GLY A 10 -22.23 -28.99 -34.86
N HIS A 11 -20.94 -28.64 -34.79
CA HIS A 11 -20.30 -28.29 -33.54
C HIS A 11 -20.23 -26.75 -33.44
N PRO A 12 -20.82 -26.12 -32.41
CA PRO A 12 -20.60 -24.71 -32.15
C PRO A 12 -19.17 -24.54 -31.64
N GLN A 13 -18.26 -24.12 -32.51
CA GLN A 13 -16.93 -23.68 -32.08
C GLN A 13 -17.06 -22.29 -31.47
N PHE A 14 -16.99 -22.29 -30.14
CA PHE A 14 -16.81 -21.12 -29.29
C PHE A 14 -15.77 -20.18 -29.91
N ALA A 15 -16.12 -18.89 -29.97
CA ALA A 15 -15.24 -17.84 -30.43
C ALA A 15 -13.85 -17.98 -29.80
N ASP A 16 -12.87 -18.35 -30.61
CA ASP A 16 -11.45 -18.25 -30.29
C ASP A 16 -11.12 -16.77 -30.08
N LEU A 17 -11.37 -16.29 -28.86
CA LEU A 17 -10.97 -14.98 -28.41
C LEU A 17 -9.45 -14.94 -28.35
N ASN A 18 -8.94 -14.42 -29.45
CA ASN A 18 -7.56 -14.30 -29.84
C ASN A 18 -6.71 -13.75 -28.68
N ARG A 19 -5.84 -14.60 -28.10
CA ARG A 19 -4.87 -14.23 -27.06
C ARG A 19 -3.97 -13.05 -27.47
N ARG A 20 -3.84 -12.81 -28.78
CA ARG A 20 -3.12 -11.66 -29.36
C ARG A 20 -3.90 -10.35 -29.34
N SER A 21 -5.24 -10.39 -29.23
CA SER A 21 -6.06 -9.18 -29.07
C SER A 21 -5.88 -8.59 -27.66
N PHE A 22 -5.73 -9.45 -26.65
CA PHE A 22 -5.51 -9.03 -25.26
C PHE A 22 -4.16 -8.31 -25.06
N LEU A 23 -3.12 -8.71 -25.80
CA LEU A 23 -1.82 -8.03 -25.78
C LEU A 23 -1.81 -6.73 -26.61
N LYS A 24 -2.74 -6.55 -27.55
CA LYS A 24 -2.91 -5.28 -28.28
C LYS A 24 -3.67 -4.24 -27.48
N THR A 25 -4.59 -4.63 -26.61
CA THR A 25 -5.29 -3.70 -25.70
C THR A 25 -4.42 -3.25 -24.52
N GLY A 26 -3.32 -3.95 -24.21
CA GLY A 26 -2.35 -3.55 -23.19
C GLY A 26 -1.39 -2.42 -23.61
N LEU A 27 -1.37 -2.04 -24.90
CA LEU A 27 -0.46 -1.01 -25.43
C LEU A 27 -1.07 0.41 -25.45
N GLY A 28 -2.28 0.58 -24.92
CA GLY A 28 -3.01 1.86 -24.88
C GLY A 28 -2.89 2.66 -23.57
N GLY A 29 -2.00 2.27 -22.66
CA GLY A 29 -1.81 2.91 -21.34
C GLY A 29 -0.49 3.65 -21.14
N ALA A 30 0.32 3.84 -22.20
CA ALA A 30 1.72 4.24 -22.08
C ALA A 30 2.06 5.69 -22.51
N VAL A 31 1.08 6.61 -22.58
CA VAL A 31 1.35 8.01 -23.02
C VAL A 31 0.78 9.07 -22.05
N PHE A 32 0.92 8.89 -20.73
CA PHE A 32 0.64 9.98 -19.78
C PHE A 32 1.85 10.46 -18.95
N LEU A 33 3.05 9.93 -19.18
CA LEU A 33 4.26 10.35 -18.43
C LEU A 33 5.41 10.86 -19.33
N GLY A 34 5.10 11.26 -20.57
CA GLY A 34 6.10 11.55 -21.61
C GLY A 34 6.65 12.98 -21.68
N THR A 35 6.22 13.93 -20.85
CA THR A 35 6.71 15.33 -20.94
C THR A 35 6.89 16.00 -19.58
N VAL A 36 7.87 15.56 -18.81
CA VAL A 36 8.51 16.42 -17.82
C VAL A 36 10.01 16.39 -18.06
N SER A 37 10.44 17.20 -19.02
CA SER A 37 11.81 17.65 -19.14
C SER A 37 11.73 19.17 -19.09
N VAL A 38 12.15 19.78 -17.98
CA VAL A 38 12.86 21.07 -17.88
C VAL A 38 12.94 21.50 -16.40
N THR A 39 14.18 21.86 -16.03
CA THR A 39 14.73 22.51 -14.82
C THR A 39 14.88 21.73 -13.51
N ALA A 40 16.14 21.31 -13.27
CA ALA A 40 16.72 21.22 -11.94
C ALA A 40 16.40 22.51 -11.14
N GLY A 41 15.75 22.37 -9.98
CA GLY A 41 15.40 23.51 -9.12
C GLY A 41 14.21 23.33 -8.18
N LEU A 42 13.51 22.20 -8.16
CA LEU A 42 12.61 21.84 -7.08
C LEU A 42 13.23 20.64 -6.37
N SER A 43 13.52 20.79 -5.09
CA SER A 43 14.12 19.79 -4.20
C SER A 43 13.34 18.46 -4.24
N GLY A 44 13.68 17.59 -5.18
CA GLY A 44 13.38 16.17 -5.18
C GLY A 44 14.27 15.49 -4.15
N CYS A 45 13.99 15.74 -2.88
CA CYS A 45 14.71 15.19 -1.75
C CYS A 45 14.30 13.73 -1.54
N ALA A 46 15.22 12.84 -1.91
CA ALA A 46 15.34 11.45 -1.50
C ALA A 46 14.18 10.47 -1.79
N THR A 47 14.24 9.81 -2.96
CA THR A 47 13.78 8.41 -3.11
C THR A 47 14.62 7.43 -2.26
N GLN A 48 15.65 7.93 -1.56
CA GLN A 48 16.48 7.13 -0.68
C GLN A 48 15.67 6.78 0.58
N PRO A 49 15.76 5.52 1.05
CA PRO A 49 15.20 5.15 2.34
C PRO A 49 15.72 6.06 3.45
N ALA A 50 14.88 6.32 4.45
CA ALA A 50 15.20 7.22 5.56
C ALA A 50 16.40 6.72 6.40
N GLY A 51 16.81 5.46 6.24
CA GLY A 51 17.91 4.88 6.97
C GLY A 51 17.63 4.90 8.47
N ARG A 52 18.60 5.36 9.26
CA ARG A 52 18.42 5.57 10.69
C ARG A 52 18.07 7.02 10.97
N LEU A 53 16.88 7.24 11.51
CA LEU A 53 16.46 8.55 11.99
C LEU A 53 16.95 8.77 13.43
N SER A 54 17.37 9.99 13.79
CA SER A 54 17.83 10.35 15.15
C SER A 54 16.68 10.91 16.02
N ALA A 55 16.65 10.56 17.32
CA ALA A 55 15.77 11.02 18.43
C ALA A 55 14.23 10.80 18.29
N VAL A 56 13.64 9.93 19.14
CA VAL A 56 12.91 10.19 20.41
C VAL A 56 11.59 10.96 20.23
N GLY A 57 10.47 10.22 20.28
CA GLY A 57 9.10 10.74 20.25
C GLY A 57 8.18 10.00 19.27
N THR A 58 8.76 9.48 18.18
CA THR A 58 8.04 8.86 17.06
C THR A 58 8.60 7.48 16.67
N ARG A 59 9.29 6.77 17.58
CA ARG A 59 9.85 5.42 17.31
C ARG A 59 9.51 4.43 18.41
N MET A 60 9.33 3.18 18.01
CA MET A 60 9.26 2.05 18.92
C MET A 60 10.67 1.53 19.22
N ASP A 61 11.55 1.50 18.21
CA ASP A 61 12.93 1.04 18.33
C ASP A 61 13.94 2.06 17.78
N ALA A 62 14.79 2.60 18.66
CA ALA A 62 15.82 3.58 18.30
C ALA A 62 16.93 3.00 17.39
N SER A 63 17.01 1.68 17.27
CA SER A 63 17.97 0.97 16.43
C SER A 63 17.46 0.68 15.01
N TYR A 64 16.15 0.80 14.77
CA TYR A 64 15.51 0.47 13.50
C TYR A 64 16.11 1.26 12.33
N GLN A 65 16.22 0.59 11.18
CA GLN A 65 16.70 1.18 9.94
C GLN A 65 15.66 0.99 8.84
N PHE A 66 15.13 2.11 8.34
CA PHE A 66 14.21 2.11 7.22
C PHE A 66 14.94 1.74 5.94
N ARG A 67 14.44 0.71 5.25
CA ARG A 67 15.07 0.15 4.04
C ARG A 67 14.25 0.38 2.78
N PHE A 68 13.02 0.83 2.92
CA PHE A 68 12.14 1.14 1.80
C PHE A 68 11.51 2.52 1.93
N LEU A 69 10.90 2.83 3.08
CA LEU A 69 10.24 4.11 3.33
C LEU A 69 11.26 5.23 3.45
N ASN A 70 10.98 6.36 2.79
CA ASN A 70 11.67 7.63 3.02
C ASN A 70 10.92 8.48 4.07
N GLU A 71 11.46 9.65 4.40
CA GLU A 71 10.85 10.53 5.40
C GLU A 71 9.44 11.01 5.00
N ASP A 72 9.20 11.25 3.71
CA ASP A 72 7.88 11.66 3.21
C ASP A 72 6.85 10.52 3.33
N ASP A 73 7.25 9.28 3.09
CA ASP A 73 6.37 8.11 3.25
C ASP A 73 6.04 7.88 4.73
N ILE A 74 6.99 8.15 5.63
CA ILE A 74 6.76 8.09 7.08
C ILE A 74 5.69 9.13 7.46
N ALA A 75 5.86 10.39 7.04
CA ALA A 75 4.88 11.45 7.30
C ALA A 75 3.50 11.15 6.69
N LEU A 76 3.47 10.54 5.50
CA LEU A 76 2.25 10.02 4.87
C LEU A 76 1.54 9.02 5.80
N PHE A 77 2.24 8.00 6.31
CA PHE A 77 1.62 7.01 7.18
C PHE A 77 1.25 7.56 8.56
N GLU A 78 2.03 8.49 9.13
CA GLU A 78 1.65 9.19 10.37
C GLU A 78 0.30 9.91 10.23
N ALA A 79 0.03 10.50 9.07
CA ALA A 79 -1.23 11.15 8.76
C ALA A 79 -2.39 10.17 8.49
N LEU A 80 -2.11 9.05 7.81
CA LEU A 80 -3.14 8.10 7.38
C LEU A 80 -3.55 7.10 8.46
N LEU A 81 -2.63 6.64 9.31
CA LEU A 81 -2.91 5.60 10.29
C LEU A 81 -4.05 5.94 11.28
N PRO A 82 -4.19 7.18 11.79
CA PRO A 82 -5.33 7.56 12.62
C PRO A 82 -6.69 7.33 11.94
N ALA A 83 -6.79 7.60 10.63
CA ALA A 83 -8.00 7.39 9.83
C ALA A 83 -8.23 5.90 9.54
N MET A 84 -7.17 5.14 9.28
CA MET A 84 -7.27 3.72 8.92
C MET A 84 -7.55 2.79 10.09
N ILE A 85 -6.93 3.05 11.25
CA ILE A 85 -7.03 2.19 12.44
C ILE A 85 -8.11 2.71 13.40
N GLY A 86 -8.33 4.02 13.42
CA GLY A 86 -9.41 4.65 14.18
C GLY A 86 -9.38 4.29 15.67
N PRO A 87 -10.49 3.76 16.23
CA PRO A 87 -10.59 3.39 17.64
C PRO A 87 -9.63 2.28 18.11
N GLY A 88 -8.96 1.58 17.20
CA GLY A 88 -7.95 0.58 17.56
C GLY A 88 -6.68 1.19 18.16
N LEU A 89 -6.44 2.50 17.95
CA LEU A 89 -5.29 3.20 18.52
C LEU A 89 -5.54 3.57 19.99
N PRO A 90 -4.51 3.50 20.87
CA PRO A 90 -4.63 3.95 22.25
C PRO A 90 -5.11 5.40 22.37
N GLU A 91 -5.88 5.70 23.42
CA GLU A 91 -6.33 7.08 23.72
C GLU A 91 -5.20 7.94 24.31
N GLN A 92 -4.30 7.32 25.09
CA GLN A 92 -3.17 8.04 25.69
C GLN A 92 -2.20 8.52 24.59
N PRO A 93 -1.88 9.82 24.50
CA PRO A 93 -1.11 10.39 23.37
C PRO A 93 0.25 9.72 23.14
N GLN A 94 0.99 9.42 24.21
CA GLN A 94 2.30 8.77 24.11
C GLN A 94 2.20 7.33 23.58
N ALA A 95 1.26 6.55 24.13
CA ALA A 95 1.01 5.19 23.67
C ALA A 95 0.48 5.15 22.22
N ARG A 96 -0.34 6.12 21.83
CA ARG A 96 -0.81 6.31 20.45
C ARG A 96 0.35 6.54 19.49
N ASN A 97 1.25 7.46 19.83
CA ASN A 97 2.41 7.77 18.99
C ASN A 97 3.34 6.57 18.85
N LEU A 98 3.56 5.81 19.93
CA LEU A 98 4.34 4.57 19.88
C LEU A 98 3.67 3.48 19.02
N ALA A 99 2.34 3.34 19.10
CA ALA A 99 1.59 2.41 18.27
C ALA A 99 1.69 2.76 16.78
N ILE A 100 1.54 4.04 16.43
CA ILE A 100 1.71 4.55 15.06
C ILE A 100 3.14 4.28 14.58
N ALA A 101 4.14 4.70 15.36
CA ALA A 101 5.55 4.52 15.04
C ALA A 101 5.93 3.05 14.78
N GLY A 102 5.57 2.16 15.72
CA GLY A 102 5.82 0.73 15.56
C GLY A 102 5.12 0.15 14.35
N THR A 103 3.92 0.64 14.01
CA THR A 103 3.21 0.22 12.79
C THR A 103 3.97 0.64 11.54
N ILE A 104 4.51 1.86 11.48
CA ILE A 104 5.28 2.35 10.34
C ILE A 104 6.57 1.54 10.15
N GLU A 105 7.29 1.23 11.23
CA GLU A 105 8.46 0.34 11.20
C GLU A 105 8.10 -1.04 10.64
N ARG A 106 6.94 -1.60 11.04
CA ARG A 106 6.44 -2.89 10.54
C ARG A 106 5.99 -2.84 9.08
N ILE A 107 5.43 -1.71 8.63
CA ILE A 107 5.11 -1.47 7.22
C ILE A 107 6.39 -1.54 6.39
N ASP A 108 7.44 -0.80 6.77
CA ASP A 108 8.73 -0.82 6.08
C ASP A 108 9.33 -2.22 6.03
N ALA A 109 9.39 -2.89 7.18
CA ALA A 109 9.92 -4.26 7.28
C ALA A 109 9.13 -5.25 6.43
N GLY A 110 7.80 -5.10 6.34
CA GLY A 110 6.91 -5.91 5.52
C GLY A 110 7.14 -5.69 4.03
N ILE A 111 7.14 -4.43 3.58
CA ILE A 111 7.35 -4.08 2.16
C ILE A 111 8.73 -4.53 1.67
N HIS A 112 9.76 -4.42 2.51
CA HIS A 112 11.11 -4.85 2.15
C HIS A 112 11.20 -6.35 1.84
N LYS A 113 10.25 -7.17 2.31
CA LYS A 113 10.15 -8.60 2.00
C LYS A 113 9.40 -8.89 0.70
N PHE A 114 8.76 -7.90 0.07
CA PHE A 114 8.04 -8.10 -1.19
C PHE A 114 9.01 -8.28 -2.37
N GLY A 115 8.52 -8.91 -3.44
CA GLY A 115 9.28 -9.00 -4.69
C GLY A 115 9.54 -7.62 -5.33
N PRO A 116 10.60 -7.47 -6.14
CA PRO A 116 10.99 -6.18 -6.71
C PRO A 116 9.90 -5.44 -7.49
N ALA A 117 9.03 -6.18 -8.19
CA ALA A 117 7.90 -5.59 -8.92
C ALA A 117 6.92 -4.87 -7.99
N ASN A 118 6.51 -5.53 -6.89
CA ASN A 118 5.58 -4.95 -5.92
C ASN A 118 6.20 -3.77 -5.17
N GLN A 119 7.50 -3.86 -4.82
CA GLN A 119 8.22 -2.73 -4.22
C GLN A 119 8.21 -1.51 -5.16
N LYS A 120 8.45 -1.72 -6.46
CA LYS A 120 8.42 -0.65 -7.46
C LYS A 120 7.03 -0.01 -7.60
N GLU A 121 5.97 -0.81 -7.63
CA GLU A 121 4.59 -0.31 -7.69
C GLU A 121 4.24 0.53 -6.46
N LEU A 122 4.62 0.07 -5.26
CA LEU A 122 4.41 0.84 -4.03
C LEU A 122 5.22 2.14 -4.01
N ARG A 123 6.47 2.11 -4.47
CA ARG A 123 7.31 3.32 -4.59
C ARG A 123 6.65 4.35 -5.49
N GLN A 124 6.16 3.94 -6.67
CA GLN A 124 5.45 4.82 -7.59
C GLN A 124 4.17 5.41 -6.97
N MET A 125 3.42 4.60 -6.21
CA MET A 125 2.23 5.08 -5.52
C MET A 125 2.58 6.11 -4.43
N PHE A 126 3.62 5.85 -3.63
CA PHE A 126 4.04 6.77 -2.58
C PHE A 126 4.64 8.05 -3.16
N ASP A 127 5.45 7.97 -4.22
CA ASP A 127 5.95 9.14 -4.96
C ASP A 127 4.80 10.01 -5.47
N LEU A 128 3.76 9.39 -6.03
CA LEU A 128 2.57 10.10 -6.49
C LEU A 128 1.84 10.78 -5.32
N LEU A 129 1.74 10.13 -4.17
CA LEU A 129 1.07 10.72 -2.99
C LEU A 129 1.91 11.81 -2.31
N ASN A 130 3.24 11.76 -2.43
CA ASN A 130 4.16 12.72 -1.81
C ASN A 130 4.47 13.92 -2.71
N PHE A 131 4.38 13.77 -4.03
CA PHE A 131 4.51 14.89 -4.95
C PHE A 131 3.29 15.83 -4.87
N GLY A 132 3.53 17.10 -4.53
CA GLY A 132 2.46 18.05 -4.18
C GLY A 132 1.38 18.21 -5.25
N LEU A 133 1.75 18.28 -6.54
CA LEU A 133 0.79 18.42 -7.63
C LEU A 133 -0.13 17.19 -7.75
N THR A 134 0.44 15.99 -7.66
CA THR A 134 -0.34 14.74 -7.75
C THR A 134 -1.11 14.48 -6.46
N ARG A 135 -0.60 14.86 -5.28
CA ARG A 135 -1.36 14.82 -4.03
C ARG A 135 -2.63 15.68 -4.12
N VAL A 136 -2.51 16.91 -4.59
CA VAL A 136 -3.67 17.81 -4.75
C VAL A 136 -4.64 17.29 -5.81
N THR A 137 -4.16 16.84 -6.96
CA THR A 137 -5.04 16.47 -8.08
C THR A 137 -5.65 15.07 -7.93
N VAL A 138 -4.86 14.09 -7.47
CA VAL A 138 -5.25 12.67 -7.38
C VAL A 138 -5.83 12.33 -6.01
N ALA A 139 -5.20 12.78 -4.92
CA ALA A 139 -5.69 12.54 -3.57
C ALA A 139 -6.72 13.60 -3.13
N ARG A 140 -6.74 14.78 -3.76
CA ARG A 140 -7.53 15.95 -3.31
C ARG A 140 -7.20 16.35 -1.88
N VAL A 141 -5.91 16.29 -1.56
CA VAL A 141 -5.34 16.70 -0.27
C VAL A 141 -4.44 17.91 -0.51
N TRP A 142 -4.82 19.06 0.03
CA TRP A 142 -4.11 20.33 -0.19
C TRP A 142 -2.93 20.49 0.77
N SER A 143 -3.16 20.17 2.03
CA SER A 143 -2.15 20.17 3.09
C SER A 143 -0.99 19.22 2.75
N SER A 144 0.21 19.55 3.20
CA SER A 144 1.27 18.55 3.32
C SER A 144 0.88 17.50 4.36
N TRP A 145 1.34 16.27 4.22
CA TRP A 145 0.95 15.17 5.12
C TRP A 145 1.07 15.49 6.62
N PRO A 146 2.15 16.14 7.12
CA PRO A 146 2.23 16.53 8.53
C PRO A 146 1.10 17.45 9.03
N ASN A 147 0.42 18.14 8.11
CA ASN A 147 -0.67 19.07 8.39
C ASN A 147 -2.05 18.50 8.02
N VAL A 148 -2.12 17.25 7.56
CA VAL A 148 -3.38 16.59 7.21
C VAL A 148 -4.10 16.17 8.48
N THR A 149 -5.34 16.61 8.61
CA THR A 149 -6.22 16.17 9.69
C THR A 149 -6.75 14.76 9.45
N THR A 150 -7.16 14.06 10.50
CA THR A 150 -7.78 12.72 10.38
C THR A 150 -9.00 12.74 9.45
N ALA A 151 -9.82 13.79 9.51
CA ALA A 151 -10.99 13.93 8.65
C ALA A 151 -10.63 14.11 7.16
N GLU A 152 -9.54 14.84 6.85
CA GLU A 152 -9.03 14.96 5.48
C GLU A 152 -8.47 13.64 4.97
N ALA A 153 -7.75 12.90 5.82
CA ALA A 153 -7.25 11.55 5.51
C ALA A 153 -8.40 10.57 5.24
N ASP A 154 -9.44 10.56 6.08
CA ASP A 154 -10.66 9.76 5.89
C ASP A 154 -11.34 10.10 4.56
N ALA A 155 -11.52 11.39 4.28
CA ALA A 155 -12.14 11.83 3.04
C ALA A 155 -11.32 11.42 1.80
N PHE A 156 -9.99 11.44 1.89
CA PHE A 156 -9.10 10.91 0.86
C PHE A 156 -9.28 9.42 0.65
N LEU A 157 -9.20 8.63 1.73
CA LEU A 157 -9.34 7.18 1.68
C LEU A 157 -10.70 6.76 1.14
N GLU A 158 -11.78 7.44 1.55
CA GLU A 158 -13.13 7.18 1.07
C GLU A 158 -13.26 7.43 -0.44
N ARG A 159 -12.71 8.54 -0.94
CA ARG A 159 -12.71 8.83 -2.40
C ARG A 159 -12.00 7.75 -3.20
N TRP A 160 -10.86 7.27 -2.72
CA TRP A 160 -10.12 6.21 -3.38
C TRP A 160 -10.86 4.88 -3.27
N ARG A 161 -11.42 4.56 -2.10
CA ARG A 161 -12.24 3.35 -1.85
C ARG A 161 -13.42 3.25 -2.82
N THR A 162 -14.18 4.31 -3.01
CA THR A 162 -15.39 4.31 -3.85
C THR A 162 -15.12 4.68 -5.31
N SER A 163 -13.86 4.84 -5.70
CA SER A 163 -13.51 5.24 -7.06
C SER A 163 -13.87 4.15 -8.08
N ARG A 164 -14.46 4.57 -9.22
CA ARG A 164 -14.68 3.69 -10.38
C ARG A 164 -13.40 3.45 -11.18
N ILE A 165 -12.35 4.25 -10.93
CA ILE A 165 -11.03 4.07 -11.55
C ILE A 165 -10.28 3.04 -10.74
N GLY A 166 -10.07 1.85 -11.33
CA GLY A 166 -9.46 0.70 -10.66
C GLY A 166 -8.11 1.01 -10.01
N LEU A 167 -7.31 1.93 -10.58
CA LEU A 167 -6.04 2.37 -10.00
C LEU A 167 -6.20 2.94 -8.58
N PHE A 168 -7.20 3.80 -8.33
CA PHE A 168 -7.39 4.43 -7.02
C PHE A 168 -8.00 3.47 -6.01
N ASN A 169 -8.95 2.64 -6.44
CA ASN A 169 -9.52 1.61 -5.58
C ASN A 169 -8.44 0.58 -5.16
N ASN A 170 -7.60 0.14 -6.10
CA ASN A 170 -6.47 -0.73 -5.80
C ASN A 170 -5.45 -0.06 -4.87
N GLY A 171 -5.19 1.23 -5.04
CA GLY A 171 -4.36 2.02 -4.13
C GLY A 171 -4.91 2.03 -2.70
N TYR A 172 -6.21 2.26 -2.54
CA TYR A 172 -6.88 2.16 -1.23
C TYR A 172 -6.74 0.76 -0.62
N ILE A 173 -6.97 -0.29 -1.41
CA ILE A 173 -6.82 -1.68 -0.96
C ILE A 173 -5.38 -1.96 -0.52
N ALA A 174 -4.38 -1.50 -1.28
CA ALA A 174 -2.97 -1.70 -0.96
C ALA A 174 -2.58 -1.01 0.35
N LEU A 175 -2.90 0.28 0.49
CA LEU A 175 -2.66 1.04 1.73
C LEU A 175 -3.34 0.35 2.91
N THR A 176 -4.63 0.02 2.78
CA THR A 176 -5.41 -0.60 3.86
C THR A 176 -4.83 -1.93 4.28
N LYS A 177 -4.49 -2.81 3.34
CA LYS A 177 -3.92 -4.14 3.65
C LYS A 177 -2.58 -4.03 4.36
N ILE A 178 -1.68 -3.20 3.84
CA ILE A 178 -0.33 -3.06 4.41
C ILE A 178 -0.42 -2.50 5.83
N SER A 179 -1.22 -1.45 6.06
CA SER A 179 -1.41 -0.85 7.38
C SER A 179 -2.09 -1.80 8.36
N ASN A 180 -3.16 -2.50 7.96
CA ASN A 180 -3.88 -3.41 8.85
C ASN A 180 -3.05 -4.65 9.21
N VAL A 181 -2.28 -5.21 8.25
CA VAL A 181 -1.37 -6.32 8.54
C VAL A 181 -0.25 -5.90 9.48
N ALA A 182 0.32 -4.70 9.29
CA ALA A 182 1.36 -4.17 10.16
C ALA A 182 0.86 -3.86 11.58
N PHE A 183 -0.40 -3.43 11.72
CA PHE A 183 -1.01 -3.14 13.02
C PHE A 183 -1.51 -4.43 13.70
N TYR A 184 -2.54 -5.07 13.15
CA TYR A 184 -3.22 -6.22 13.77
C TYR A 184 -2.43 -7.53 13.66
N GLY A 185 -1.37 -7.60 12.85
CA GLY A 185 -0.53 -8.79 12.73
C GLY A 185 0.38 -9.03 13.94
N TYR A 186 0.52 -8.05 14.84
CA TYR A 186 1.46 -8.10 15.95
C TYR A 186 0.78 -8.30 17.30
N ARG A 187 1.49 -8.99 18.20
CA ARG A 187 0.99 -9.47 19.49
C ARG A 187 0.33 -8.37 20.33
N ASP A 188 0.87 -7.16 20.29
CA ASP A 188 0.34 -6.01 21.03
C ASP A 188 -1.14 -5.73 20.72
N PHE A 189 -1.57 -6.04 19.49
CA PHE A 189 -2.89 -5.67 18.95
C PHE A 189 -3.78 -6.87 18.61
N TRP A 190 -3.33 -8.12 18.81
CA TRP A 190 -4.14 -9.32 18.55
C TRP A 190 -5.48 -9.33 19.30
N HIS A 191 -5.49 -8.79 20.52
CA HIS A 191 -6.71 -8.69 21.34
C HIS A 191 -7.80 -7.84 20.66
N LEU A 192 -7.43 -6.87 19.82
CA LEU A 192 -8.37 -6.01 19.11
C LEU A 192 -9.05 -6.72 17.92
N SER A 193 -8.41 -7.75 17.35
CA SER A 193 -9.00 -8.58 16.30
C SER A 193 -9.71 -9.83 16.85
N GLY A 194 -9.72 -10.01 18.18
CA GLY A 194 -10.24 -11.22 18.82
C GLY A 194 -9.35 -12.46 18.63
N TYR A 195 -8.12 -12.28 18.14
CA TYR A 195 -7.18 -13.38 17.98
C TYR A 195 -6.48 -13.67 19.32
N PRO A 196 -6.61 -14.89 19.90
CA PRO A 196 -5.97 -15.23 21.16
C PRO A 196 -4.45 -15.46 21.03
N GLY A 197 -3.92 -15.43 19.82
CA GLY A 197 -2.56 -15.87 19.52
C GLY A 197 -2.49 -17.33 19.09
N PRO A 198 -1.28 -17.81 18.70
CA PRO A 198 -1.07 -19.22 18.40
C PRO A 198 -1.31 -20.06 19.66
N PRO A 199 -1.87 -21.28 19.52
CA PRO A 199 -2.11 -22.14 20.67
C PRO A 199 -0.78 -22.58 21.31
N GLN A 200 -0.76 -22.69 22.64
CA GLN A 200 0.48 -22.91 23.39
C GLN A 200 1.27 -24.14 22.91
N TYR A 201 0.59 -25.25 22.61
CA TYR A 201 1.24 -26.47 22.12
C TYR A 201 2.02 -26.23 20.81
N ALA A 202 1.58 -25.32 19.94
CA ALA A 202 2.25 -25.00 18.70
C ALA A 202 3.47 -24.09 18.94
N VAL A 203 3.35 -23.17 19.89
CA VAL A 203 4.47 -22.32 20.34
C VAL A 203 5.60 -23.19 20.90
N ASP A 204 5.25 -24.19 21.72
CA ASP A 204 6.23 -25.07 22.36
C ASP A 204 6.91 -26.01 21.35
N ALA A 205 6.15 -26.51 20.37
CA ALA A 205 6.62 -27.53 19.44
C ALA A 205 7.40 -26.99 18.22
N LEU A 206 7.15 -25.76 17.78
CA LEU A 206 7.60 -25.27 16.48
C LEU A 206 8.80 -24.31 16.57
N PRO A 207 9.93 -24.59 15.89
CA PRO A 207 11.15 -23.79 16.00
C PRO A 207 11.02 -22.31 15.64
N GLN A 208 10.07 -21.97 14.76
CA GLN A 208 9.85 -20.57 14.36
C GLN A 208 9.33 -19.67 15.49
N PHE A 209 8.77 -20.23 16.56
CA PHE A 209 8.32 -19.46 17.72
C PHE A 209 9.39 -19.33 18.81
N GLN A 210 10.50 -20.06 18.71
CA GLN A 210 11.58 -20.04 19.71
C GLN A 210 12.64 -18.96 19.44
N ASN A 211 12.66 -18.42 18.21
CA ASN A 211 13.63 -17.41 17.75
C ASN A 211 12.97 -16.08 17.36
N ALA A 212 11.72 -15.85 17.80
CA ALA A 212 10.91 -14.69 17.44
C ALA A 212 11.13 -13.51 18.39
#